data_AF-A0A6I3GXP5-F1
#
_entry.id   AF-A0A6I3GXP5-F1
#
_cell.length_a   1.000
_cell.length_b   1.000
_cell.length_c   1.000
_cell.angle_alpha   90.00
_cell.angle_beta   90.00
_cell.angle_gamma   90.00
#
_symmetry.space_group_name_H-M   'P 1'
#
loop_
_entity.id
_entity.type
_entity.pdbx_description
1 polymer ?
#
loop_
_entity_poly.entity_id
_entity_poly.type
_entity_poly.pdbx_seq_one_letter_code
_entity_poly.pdbx_strand_id
1 'polypeptide(L)'
;MSNLEWSELDQVAVDTARVLAADAVEKVGNGHPGTAISLAPVAHLLFQKVLRHDPANPDWVGRDRFILSVGHSSLTLYNQLYLTGYGLELTDLKALRTWDSLTPGHPEYGHTKGVEITTGPLGQGLASAVGFAYAARFERGLFDPTAPA
;
A
#
# COMPACT_ATOMS: atom_id res chain seq x y z
N MET A 1 21.75 1.56 -9.56
CA MET A 1 20.87 1.37 -8.38
C MET A 1 21.07 2.59 -7.51
N SER A 2 20.00 3.29 -7.12
CA SER A 2 20.09 4.32 -6.09
C SER A 2 20.61 3.68 -4.80
N ASN A 3 21.54 4.33 -4.09
CA ASN A 3 21.95 3.85 -2.79
C ASN A 3 20.74 3.93 -1.84
N LEU A 4 20.40 2.82 -1.20
CA LEU A 4 19.37 2.78 -0.17
C LEU A 4 19.96 3.36 1.12
N GLU A 5 19.80 4.66 1.30
CA GLU A 5 20.20 5.36 2.52
C GLU A 5 19.01 5.50 3.48
N TRP A 6 19.26 5.28 4.77
CA TRP A 6 18.28 5.43 5.83
C TRP A 6 18.63 6.66 6.68
N SER A 7 17.75 7.66 6.63
CA SER A 7 17.93 8.93 7.33
C SER A 7 17.11 9.00 8.64
N GLU A 8 17.39 10.01 9.46
CA GLU A 8 16.55 10.31 10.63
C GLU A 8 15.09 10.62 10.24
N LEU A 9 14.87 11.25 9.09
CA LEU A 9 13.52 11.54 8.60
C LEU A 9 12.76 10.26 8.24
N ASP A 10 13.46 9.22 7.75
CA ASP A 10 12.85 7.91 7.51
C ASP A 10 12.40 7.27 8.84
N GLN A 11 13.20 7.40 9.90
CA GLN A 11 12.83 6.93 11.22
C GLN A 11 11.57 7.64 11.75
N VAL A 12 11.51 8.97 11.61
CA VAL A 12 10.32 9.76 12.00
C VAL A 12 9.09 9.37 11.20
N ALA A 13 9.21 9.15 9.89
CA ALA A 13 8.09 8.72 9.05
C ALA A 13 7.57 7.33 9.46
N VAL A 14 8.46 6.40 9.76
CA VAL A 14 8.10 5.08 10.31
C VAL A 14 7.38 5.20 11.63
N ASP A 15 7.89 6.00 12.57
CA ASP A 15 7.25 6.19 13.88
C ASP A 15 5.91 6.91 13.76
N THR A 16 5.78 7.84 12.81
CA THR A 16 4.51 8.48 12.46
C THR A 16 3.50 7.44 11.96
N ALA A 17 3.89 6.55 11.05
CA ALA A 17 3.02 5.48 10.56
C ALA A 17 2.60 4.51 11.67
N ARG A 18 3.49 4.23 12.64
CA ARG A 18 3.14 3.41 13.82
C ARG A 18 2.05 4.06 14.66
N VAL A 19 2.21 5.34 14.99
CA VAL A 19 1.25 6.08 15.82
C VAL A 19 -0.07 6.28 15.07
N LEU A 20 -0.05 6.63 13.79
CA LEU A 20 -1.26 6.74 12.96
C LEU A 20 -2.06 5.43 12.93
N ALA A 21 -1.38 4.28 12.87
CA ALA A 21 -2.05 2.99 12.91
C ALA A 21 -2.72 2.72 14.27
N ALA A 22 -2.07 3.09 15.38
CA ALA A 22 -2.64 2.96 16.72
C ALA A 22 -3.84 3.91 16.91
N ASP A 23 -3.67 5.19 16.60
CA ASP A 23 -4.68 6.24 16.79
C ASP A 23 -5.93 6.00 15.94
N ALA A 24 -5.78 5.57 14.68
CA ALA A 24 -6.92 5.30 13.81
C ALA A 24 -7.79 4.14 14.34
N VAL A 25 -7.15 3.07 14.84
CA VAL A 25 -7.86 1.94 15.47
C VAL A 25 -8.53 2.37 16.77
N GLU A 26 -7.81 3.09 17.63
CA GLU A 26 -8.34 3.56 18.91
C GLU A 26 -9.55 4.47 18.70
N LYS A 27 -9.49 5.38 17.73
CA LYS A 27 -10.57 6.32 17.43
C LYS A 27 -11.89 5.64 17.05
N VAL A 28 -11.84 4.59 16.21
CA VAL A 28 -13.06 3.84 15.83
C VAL A 28 -13.38 2.71 16.83
N GLY A 29 -12.48 2.43 17.78
CA GLY A 29 -12.62 1.39 18.80
C GLY A 29 -12.49 -0.04 18.29
N ASN A 30 -12.04 -0.25 17.04
CA ASN A 30 -11.84 -1.58 16.46
C ASN A 30 -10.87 -1.57 15.25
N GLY A 31 -10.12 -2.67 15.04
CA GLY A 31 -9.19 -2.80 13.92
C GLY A 31 -7.95 -3.63 14.27
N HIS A 32 -6.92 -3.58 13.41
CA HIS A 32 -5.71 -4.41 13.54
C HIS A 32 -4.42 -3.54 13.56
N PRO A 33 -4.03 -3.00 14.73
CA PRO A 33 -2.89 -2.07 14.79
C PRO A 33 -1.54 -2.80 14.80
N GLY A 34 -1.46 -4.00 15.40
CA GLY A 34 -0.19 -4.67 15.67
C GLY A 34 0.66 -4.96 14.44
N THR A 35 0.06 -5.53 13.38
CA THR A 35 0.77 -5.80 12.12
C THR A 35 1.17 -4.51 11.40
N ALA A 36 0.34 -3.46 11.44
CA ALA A 36 0.67 -2.18 10.82
C ALA A 36 1.84 -1.47 11.51
N ILE A 37 1.90 -1.52 12.84
CA ILE A 37 3.01 -0.98 13.64
C ILE A 37 4.31 -1.72 13.35
N SER A 38 4.28 -3.06 13.32
CA SER A 38 5.49 -3.87 13.12
C SER A 38 6.02 -3.82 11.68
N LEU A 39 5.12 -3.75 10.69
CA LEU A 39 5.50 -3.65 9.27
C LEU A 39 5.76 -2.23 8.78
N ALA A 40 5.55 -1.19 9.60
CA ALA A 40 5.81 0.20 9.21
C ALA A 40 7.20 0.43 8.57
N PRO A 41 8.32 -0.14 9.09
CA PRO A 41 9.64 0.03 8.47
C PRO A 41 9.74 -0.55 7.06
N VAL A 42 9.20 -1.77 6.84
CA VAL A 42 9.28 -2.41 5.52
C VAL A 42 8.32 -1.77 4.53
N ALA A 43 7.14 -1.34 4.97
CA ALA A 43 6.20 -0.61 4.12
C ALA A 43 6.79 0.74 3.68
N HIS A 44 7.42 1.47 4.61
CA HIS A 44 8.13 2.73 4.30
C HIS A 44 9.26 2.50 3.31
N LEU A 45 10.13 1.51 3.55
CA LEU A 45 11.21 1.15 2.63
C LEU A 45 10.68 0.88 1.22
N LEU A 46 9.62 0.06 1.11
CA LEU A 46 9.05 -0.31 -0.18
C LEU A 46 8.51 0.90 -0.92
N PHE A 47 7.62 1.67 -0.30
CA PHE A 47 6.94 2.78 -0.96
C PHE A 47 7.85 3.99 -1.21
N GLN A 48 8.79 4.30 -0.31
CA GLN A 48 9.58 5.52 -0.42
C GLN A 48 10.88 5.32 -1.21
N LYS A 49 11.37 4.08 -1.32
CA LYS A 49 12.73 3.83 -1.85
C LYS A 49 12.85 2.70 -2.88
N VAL A 50 11.88 1.77 -2.96
CA VAL A 50 12.00 0.58 -3.84
C VAL A 50 11.00 0.60 -4.99
N LEU A 51 9.73 0.83 -4.72
CA LEU A 51 8.67 0.76 -5.72
C LEU A 51 8.83 1.90 -6.73
N ARG A 52 8.73 1.56 -8.01
CA ARG A 52 8.58 2.53 -9.08
C ARG A 52 7.11 2.83 -9.28
N HIS A 53 6.66 4.01 -8.88
CA HIS A 53 5.25 4.38 -8.91
C HIS A 53 5.08 5.90 -9.00
N ASP A 54 3.87 6.35 -9.35
CA ASP A 54 3.51 7.76 -9.43
C ASP A 54 2.18 8.00 -8.68
N PRO A 55 2.21 8.57 -7.46
CA PRO A 55 1.01 8.90 -6.70
C PRO A 55 0.05 9.87 -7.42
N ALA A 56 0.59 10.75 -8.29
CA ALA A 56 -0.23 11.65 -9.10
C ALA A 56 -0.94 10.92 -10.24
N ASN A 57 -0.39 9.80 -10.71
CA ASN A 57 -0.96 8.93 -11.74
C ASN A 57 -0.97 7.43 -11.34
N PRO A 58 -1.85 6.99 -10.42
CA PRO A 58 -1.90 5.60 -9.98
C PRO A 58 -2.31 4.60 -11.05
N ASP A 59 -2.87 5.06 -12.16
CA ASP A 59 -3.23 4.20 -13.28
C ASP A 59 -2.08 4.05 -14.29
N TRP A 60 -0.90 4.64 -14.02
CA TRP A 60 0.29 4.47 -14.84
C TRP A 60 0.58 2.98 -15.05
N VAL A 61 0.54 2.55 -16.32
CA VAL A 61 0.67 1.13 -16.70
C VAL A 61 2.00 0.54 -16.23
N GLY A 62 3.10 1.30 -16.32
CA GLY A 62 4.46 0.86 -16.03
C GLY A 62 4.90 0.90 -14.56
N ARG A 63 3.98 1.21 -13.63
CA ARG A 63 4.25 1.19 -12.18
C ARG A 63 4.51 -0.24 -11.67
N ASP A 64 5.18 -0.37 -10.54
CA ASP A 64 5.19 -1.61 -9.77
C ASP A 64 3.83 -1.81 -9.07
N ARG A 65 3.42 -3.07 -8.89
CA ARG A 65 2.13 -3.42 -8.25
C ARG A 65 2.38 -3.88 -6.81
N PHE A 66 1.80 -3.20 -5.84
CA PHE A 66 1.86 -3.60 -4.43
C PHE A 66 0.54 -4.26 -3.99
N ILE A 67 0.63 -5.47 -3.45
CA ILE A 67 -0.54 -6.25 -3.01
C ILE A 67 -0.38 -6.63 -1.54
N LEU A 68 -1.20 -6.05 -0.67
CA LEU A 68 -1.24 -6.40 0.74
C LEU A 68 -2.10 -7.67 0.96
N SER A 69 -1.49 -8.85 0.83
CA SER A 69 -2.24 -10.11 1.02
C SER A 69 -2.75 -10.32 2.44
N VAL A 70 -2.09 -9.76 3.45
CA VAL A 70 -2.55 -9.70 4.84
C VAL A 70 -3.52 -8.53 5.02
N GLY A 71 -4.65 -8.59 4.29
CA GLY A 71 -5.58 -7.47 4.14
C GLY A 71 -6.14 -6.92 5.46
N HIS A 72 -6.10 -7.69 6.55
CA HIS A 72 -6.49 -7.19 7.88
C HIS A 72 -5.63 -6.01 8.33
N SER A 73 -4.37 -5.94 7.87
CA SER A 73 -3.40 -4.88 8.16
C SER A 73 -3.55 -3.67 7.22
N SER A 74 -4.78 -3.30 6.87
CA SER A 74 -5.11 -2.27 5.87
C SER A 74 -4.42 -0.92 6.13
N LEU A 75 -4.23 -0.53 7.39
CA LEU A 75 -3.47 0.66 7.78
C LEU A 75 -2.00 0.64 7.35
N THR A 76 -1.38 -0.53 7.15
CA THR A 76 -0.05 -0.62 6.52
C THR A 76 -0.06 0.03 5.14
N LEU A 77 -1.11 -0.20 4.35
CA LEU A 77 -1.27 0.36 3.02
C LEU A 77 -1.75 1.81 3.09
N TYR A 78 -2.82 2.08 3.84
CA TYR A 78 -3.39 3.44 3.90
C TYR A 78 -2.40 4.49 4.41
N ASN A 79 -1.57 4.15 5.40
CA ASN A 79 -0.53 5.07 5.87
C ASN A 79 0.48 5.40 4.76
N GLN A 80 0.88 4.42 3.96
CA GLN A 80 1.80 4.69 2.84
C GLN A 80 1.12 5.47 1.72
N LEU A 81 -0.15 5.20 1.40
CA LEU A 81 -0.92 5.98 0.43
C LEU A 81 -1.08 7.45 0.85
N TYR A 82 -1.30 7.71 2.15
CA TYR A 82 -1.27 9.06 2.72
C TYR A 82 0.12 9.69 2.60
N LEU A 83 1.17 9.02 3.10
CA LEU A 83 2.53 9.56 3.14
C LEU A 83 3.16 9.78 1.75
N THR A 84 2.74 9.02 0.75
CA THR A 84 3.21 9.16 -0.64
C THR A 84 2.32 10.10 -1.48
N GLY A 85 1.17 10.53 -0.97
CA GLY A 85 0.30 11.48 -1.67
C GLY A 85 -0.58 10.86 -2.75
N TYR A 86 -1.08 9.64 -2.55
CA TYR A 86 -2.06 9.01 -3.45
C TYR A 86 -3.46 9.66 -3.39
N GLY A 87 -3.65 10.63 -2.50
CA GLY A 87 -4.89 11.38 -2.32
C GLY A 87 -5.69 11.01 -1.07
N LEU A 88 -5.23 10.03 -0.28
CA LEU A 88 -5.71 9.89 1.09
C LEU A 88 -5.17 11.06 1.93
N GLU A 89 -6.04 11.63 2.74
CA GLU A 89 -5.72 12.71 3.67
C GLU A 89 -5.83 12.23 5.13
N LEU A 90 -5.35 13.04 6.07
CA LEU A 90 -5.45 12.71 7.50
C LEU A 90 -6.91 12.51 7.97
N THR A 91 -7.87 13.17 7.32
CA THR A 91 -9.30 12.97 7.59
C THR A 91 -9.78 11.57 7.25
N ASP A 92 -9.20 10.93 6.23
CA ASP A 92 -9.56 9.57 5.83
C ASP A 92 -9.04 8.56 6.85
N LEU A 93 -7.78 8.67 7.29
CA LEU A 93 -7.25 7.80 8.37
C LEU A 93 -8.06 7.93 9.67
N LYS A 94 -8.54 9.14 9.96
CA LYS A 94 -9.45 9.43 11.06
C LYS A 94 -10.85 8.82 10.87
N ALA A 95 -11.23 8.43 9.66
CA ALA A 95 -12.51 7.82 9.32
C ALA A 95 -12.40 6.30 9.09
N LEU A 96 -11.29 5.67 9.52
CA LEU A 96 -11.10 4.22 9.43
C LEU A 96 -12.38 3.46 9.81
N ARG A 97 -12.84 2.55 8.94
CA ARG A 97 -13.97 1.64 9.19
C ARG A 97 -15.30 2.33 9.49
N THR A 98 -15.49 3.57 9.05
CA THR A 98 -16.79 4.23 9.08
C THR A 98 -17.47 4.18 7.70
N TRP A 99 -18.79 4.34 7.72
CA TRP A 99 -19.61 4.48 6.52
C TRP A 99 -19.03 5.56 5.58
N ASP A 100 -19.03 5.27 4.27
CA ASP A 100 -18.50 6.11 3.18
C ASP A 100 -17.03 6.55 3.28
N SER A 101 -16.25 6.05 4.24
CA SER A 101 -14.82 6.38 4.32
C SER A 101 -14.02 5.74 3.19
N LEU A 102 -12.96 6.41 2.73
CA LEU A 102 -11.99 5.85 1.78
C LEU A 102 -11.02 4.83 2.43
N THR A 103 -11.25 4.48 3.69
CA THR A 103 -10.41 3.55 4.48
C THR A 103 -11.26 2.46 5.11
N PRO A 104 -11.85 1.56 4.30
CA PRO A 104 -12.60 0.41 4.80
C PRO A 104 -11.70 -0.54 5.59
N GLY A 105 -12.32 -1.47 6.31
CA GLY A 105 -11.61 -2.35 7.24
C GLY A 105 -10.57 -3.27 6.59
N HIS A 106 -10.79 -3.65 5.34
CA HIS A 106 -9.82 -4.31 4.47
C HIS A 106 -9.70 -3.49 3.18
N PRO A 107 -8.58 -3.54 2.44
CA PRO A 107 -8.42 -2.77 1.20
C PRO A 107 -9.45 -3.21 0.15
N GLU A 108 -10.09 -2.25 -0.51
CA GLU A 108 -11.08 -2.48 -1.56
C GLU A 108 -10.68 -1.80 -2.87
N TYR A 109 -10.53 -2.58 -3.93
CA TYR A 109 -10.22 -2.08 -5.28
C TYR A 109 -11.36 -1.21 -5.81
N GLY A 110 -11.00 -0.10 -6.46
CA GLY A 110 -11.96 0.86 -7.00
C GLY A 110 -12.56 1.82 -5.96
N HIS A 111 -12.39 1.53 -4.67
CA HIS A 111 -12.85 2.40 -3.58
C HIS A 111 -11.75 3.37 -3.13
N THR A 112 -10.55 2.84 -2.86
CA THR A 112 -9.40 3.63 -2.42
C THR A 112 -8.34 3.72 -3.52
N LYS A 113 -7.98 4.94 -3.93
CA LYS A 113 -6.94 5.18 -4.94
C LYS A 113 -5.59 4.57 -4.50
N GLY A 114 -4.97 3.77 -5.37
CA GLY A 114 -3.73 3.05 -5.07
C GLY A 114 -3.91 1.64 -4.47
N VAL A 115 -5.13 1.19 -4.21
CA VAL A 115 -5.41 -0.22 -3.87
C VAL A 115 -5.54 -1.04 -5.16
N GLU A 116 -4.57 -1.93 -5.40
CA GLU A 116 -4.49 -2.73 -6.63
C GLU A 116 -5.54 -3.86 -6.73
N ILE A 117 -5.98 -4.39 -5.58
CA ILE A 117 -6.91 -5.51 -5.50
C ILE A 117 -7.58 -5.52 -4.12
N THR A 118 -8.86 -5.93 -4.07
CA THR A 118 -9.54 -6.21 -2.80
C THR A 118 -8.92 -7.41 -2.10
N THR A 119 -8.43 -7.23 -0.87
CA THR A 119 -7.91 -8.31 -0.03
C THR A 119 -8.67 -8.38 1.30
N GLY A 120 -8.40 -9.40 2.11
CA GLY A 120 -9.11 -9.67 3.36
C GLY A 120 -9.23 -11.17 3.60
N PRO A 121 -9.86 -11.91 2.68
CA PRO A 121 -9.77 -13.37 2.66
C PRO A 121 -8.31 -13.80 2.48
N LEU A 122 -7.72 -14.38 3.53
CA LEU A 122 -6.31 -14.74 3.55
C LEU A 122 -5.94 -15.68 2.40
N GLY A 123 -4.74 -15.48 1.83
CA GLY A 123 -4.23 -16.24 0.69
C GLY A 123 -4.60 -15.67 -0.69
N GLN A 124 -5.74 -14.99 -0.81
CA GLN A 124 -6.21 -14.49 -2.12
C GLN A 124 -5.28 -13.43 -2.71
N GLY A 125 -4.85 -12.45 -1.91
CA GLY A 125 -3.94 -11.40 -2.41
C GLY A 125 -2.63 -11.98 -2.96
N LEU A 126 -2.01 -12.93 -2.25
CA LEU A 126 -0.79 -13.60 -2.71
C LEU A 126 -1.05 -14.43 -3.97
N ALA A 127 -2.14 -15.20 -4.03
CA ALA A 127 -2.50 -15.97 -5.21
C ALA A 127 -2.73 -15.07 -6.43
N SER A 128 -3.43 -13.95 -6.26
CA SER A 128 -3.66 -12.99 -7.32
C SER A 128 -2.38 -12.28 -7.75
N ALA A 129 -1.44 -11.99 -6.84
CA ALA A 129 -0.14 -11.41 -7.18
C ALA A 129 0.65 -12.27 -8.18
N VAL A 130 0.52 -13.60 -8.11
CA VAL A 130 1.06 -14.53 -9.13
C VAL A 130 0.43 -14.24 -10.50
N GLY A 131 -0.88 -14.00 -10.54
CA GLY A 131 -1.59 -13.58 -11.75
C GLY A 131 -1.09 -12.24 -12.32
N PHE A 132 -0.90 -11.22 -11.47
CA PHE A 132 -0.30 -9.95 -11.89
C PHE A 132 1.09 -10.14 -12.52
N ALA A 133 1.93 -10.99 -11.91
CA ALA A 133 3.26 -11.29 -12.46
C ALA A 133 3.19 -12.04 -13.80
N TYR A 134 2.25 -12.97 -13.96
CA TYR A 134 2.02 -13.65 -15.24
C TYR A 134 1.53 -12.70 -16.33
N ALA A 135 0.60 -11.80 -16.01
CA ALA A 135 0.11 -10.79 -16.94
C ALA A 135 1.26 -9.88 -17.42
N ALA A 136 2.08 -9.35 -16.49
CA ALA A 136 3.22 -8.50 -16.85
C ALA A 136 4.20 -9.20 -17.82
N ARG A 137 4.49 -10.48 -17.58
CA ARG A 137 5.36 -11.27 -18.49
C ARG A 137 4.71 -11.51 -19.85
N PHE A 138 3.40 -11.80 -19.87
CA PHE A 138 2.66 -12.03 -21.10
C PHE A 138 2.54 -10.75 -21.95
N GLU A 139 2.20 -9.62 -21.33
CA GLU A 139 2.11 -8.31 -21.97
C GLU A 139 3.46 -7.89 -22.56
N ARG A 140 4.56 -8.07 -21.83
CA ARG A 140 5.91 -7.85 -22.40
C ARG A 140 6.13 -8.70 -23.65
N GLY A 141 5.74 -9.98 -23.64
CA GLY A 141 5.86 -10.86 -24.80
C GLY A 141 5.08 -10.38 -26.03
N LEU A 142 3.95 -9.69 -25.83
CA LEU A 142 3.12 -9.15 -26.91
C LEU A 142 3.61 -7.79 -27.43
N PHE A 143 4.08 -6.93 -26.53
CA PHE A 143 4.32 -5.52 -26.86
C PHE A 143 5.80 -5.15 -26.99
N ASP A 144 6.69 -5.78 -26.22
CA ASP A 144 8.13 -5.48 -26.23
C ASP A 144 8.98 -6.70 -25.80
N PRO A 145 8.99 -7.77 -26.62
CA PRO A 145 9.67 -9.02 -26.26
C PRO A 145 11.19 -8.89 -26.23
N THR A 146 11.76 -7.85 -26.87
CA THR A 146 13.20 -7.64 -26.99
C THR A 146 13.76 -6.62 -26.00
N ALA A 147 12.92 -5.94 -25.20
CA ALA A 147 13.39 -5.08 -24.14
C ALA A 147 14.41 -5.79 -23.24
N PRO A 148 15.44 -5.09 -22.73
CA PRO A 148 16.28 -5.60 -21.66
C PRO A 148 15.45 -5.96 -20.42
N ALA A 149 15.88 -6.98 -19.68
CA ALA A 149 15.28 -7.32 -18.38
C ALA A 149 15.72 -6.33 -17.29
#